data_AF-A0AA91QZB1-F1
#
_entry.id   AF-A0AA91QZB1-F1
#
_cell.length_a   1.000
_cell.length_b   1.000
_cell.length_c   1.000
_cell.angle_alpha   90.00
_cell.angle_beta   90.00
_cell.angle_gamma   90.00
#
_symmetry.space_group_name_H-M   'P 1'
#
loop_
_entity.id
_entity.type
_entity.pdbx_description
1 polymer ?
#
loop_
_entity_poly.entity_id
_entity_poly.type
_entity_poly.pdbx_seq_one_letter_code
_entity_poly.pdbx_strand_id
1 'polypeptide(L)'
;MTENNSTHQLIPIENVVLDHANAGIALGTEHRFEESLEQWRLAAQLADANFEGEDLYYWVKGGYGAALHDVGRHRDSIAVSKLVRAWTLSLRQPLASMTIARSYLALGEAENAYPHIQDVHRLVGDEVFGLFDRRYVADIRRALAIKA
;
A
#
# COMPACT_ATOMS: atom_id res chain seq x y z
N MET A 1 -31.91 31.29 31.94
CA MET A 1 -32.00 30.16 31.00
C MET A 1 -31.65 30.69 29.62
N THR A 2 -30.47 30.36 29.12
CA THR A 2 -30.14 30.39 27.70
C THR A 2 -29.21 29.20 27.49
N GLU A 3 -29.73 28.20 26.78
CA GLU A 3 -29.10 26.91 26.56
C GLU A 3 -27.85 27.07 25.71
N ASN A 4 -26.72 26.62 26.25
CA ASN A 4 -25.48 26.49 25.51
C ASN A 4 -25.53 25.17 24.72
N ASN A 5 -26.15 25.19 23.54
CA ASN A 5 -26.17 24.02 22.65
C ASN A 5 -25.03 24.13 21.63
N SER A 6 -23.79 24.03 22.12
CA SER A 6 -22.65 23.71 21.26
C SER A 6 -22.65 22.19 21.06
N THR A 7 -23.49 21.70 20.16
CA THR A 7 -23.31 20.37 19.57
C THR A 7 -21.96 20.35 18.86
N HIS A 8 -20.92 19.92 19.59
CA HIS A 8 -19.69 19.43 18.98
C HIS A 8 -20.12 18.28 18.08
N GLN A 9 -20.25 18.55 16.79
CA GLN A 9 -20.56 17.53 15.80
C GLN A 9 -19.36 16.58 15.80
N LEU A 10 -19.53 15.41 16.43
CA LEU A 10 -18.50 14.38 16.46
C LEU A 10 -18.19 14.02 15.00
N ILE A 11 -16.94 14.28 14.58
CA ILE A 11 -16.46 13.87 13.27
C ILE A 11 -16.47 12.33 13.27
N PRO A 12 -17.15 11.67 12.29
CA PRO A 12 -17.11 10.22 12.18
C PRO A 12 -15.66 9.72 12.11
N ILE A 13 -15.35 8.66 12.85
CA ILE A 13 -13.99 8.10 12.91
C ILE A 13 -13.47 7.70 11.52
N GLU A 14 -14.38 7.26 10.63
CA GLU A 14 -14.09 7.02 9.22
C GLU A 14 -13.49 8.25 8.51
N ASN A 15 -14.05 9.44 8.73
CA ASN A 15 -13.53 10.67 8.12
C ASN A 15 -12.12 10.98 8.62
N VAL A 16 -11.84 10.74 9.90
CA VAL A 16 -10.49 10.95 10.47
C VAL A 16 -9.47 9.98 9.86
N VAL A 17 -9.86 8.72 9.64
CA VAL A 17 -9.03 7.74 8.92
C VAL A 17 -8.74 8.21 7.50
N LEU A 18 -9.77 8.65 6.78
CA LEU A 18 -9.65 9.12 5.40
C LEU A 18 -8.81 10.40 5.29
N ASP A 19 -8.94 11.33 6.24
CA ASP A 19 -8.15 12.56 6.27
C ASP A 19 -6.64 12.25 6.41
N HIS A 20 -6.29 11.35 7.33
CA HIS A 20 -4.91 10.88 7.46
C HIS A 20 -4.43 10.16 6.19
N ALA A 21 -5.23 9.26 5.62
CA ALA A 21 -4.85 8.57 4.40
C ALA A 21 -4.64 9.53 3.22
N ASN A 22 -5.55 10.51 3.04
CA ASN A 22 -5.46 11.53 1.99
C ASN A 22 -4.23 12.42 2.18
N ALA A 23 -3.92 12.83 3.42
CA ALA A 23 -2.69 13.53 3.72
C ALA A 23 -1.45 12.68 3.38
N GLY A 24 -1.47 11.38 3.71
CA GLY A 24 -0.43 10.43 3.34
C GLY A 24 -0.21 10.35 1.83
N ILE A 25 -1.27 10.31 1.03
CA ILE A 25 -1.21 10.32 -0.45
C ILE A 25 -0.58 11.61 -0.97
N ALA A 26 -1.04 12.77 -0.49
CA ALA A 26 -0.54 14.07 -0.91
C ALA A 26 0.97 14.20 -0.63
N LEU A 27 1.38 13.90 0.61
CA LEU A 27 2.79 13.95 1.02
C LEU A 27 3.67 12.97 0.24
N GLY A 28 3.15 11.78 -0.08
CA GLY A 28 3.87 10.79 -0.90
C GLY A 28 4.11 11.29 -2.33
N THR A 29 3.13 11.98 -2.92
CA THR A 29 3.25 12.61 -4.24
C THR A 29 4.28 13.75 -4.25
N GLU A 30 4.42 14.45 -3.12
CA GLU A 30 5.46 15.47 -2.90
C GLU A 30 6.83 14.87 -2.54
N HIS A 31 6.99 13.55 -2.54
CA HIS A 31 8.19 12.83 -2.10
C HIS A 31 8.59 13.09 -0.63
N ARG A 32 7.66 13.55 0.20
CA ARG A 32 7.83 13.74 1.65
C ARG A 32 7.55 12.44 2.38
N PHE A 33 8.38 11.44 2.11
CA PHE A 33 8.08 10.04 2.45
C PHE A 33 7.95 9.74 3.94
N GLU A 34 8.79 10.34 4.79
CA GLU A 34 8.70 10.15 6.24
C GLU A 34 7.39 10.72 6.82
N GLU A 35 6.97 11.88 6.32
CA GLU A 35 5.72 12.52 6.75
C GLU A 35 4.51 11.75 6.20
N SER A 36 4.59 11.27 4.96
CA SER A 36 3.59 10.37 4.37
C SER A 36 3.43 9.10 5.20
N LEU A 37 4.54 8.46 5.58
CA LEU A 37 4.51 7.27 6.42
C LEU A 37 3.82 7.53 7.75
N GLU A 38 4.10 8.67 8.39
CA GLU A 38 3.47 9.03 9.65
C GLU A 38 1.95 9.15 9.51
N GLN A 39 1.46 9.80 8.46
CA GLN A 39 0.03 9.91 8.19
C GLN A 39 -0.61 8.55 7.92
N TRP A 40 0.02 7.70 7.11
CA TRP A 40 -0.47 6.34 6.88
C TRP A 40 -0.44 5.48 8.14
N ARG A 41 0.56 5.65 9.01
CA ARG A 41 0.64 4.97 10.31
C ARG A 41 -0.54 5.36 11.20
N LEU A 42 -0.88 6.64 11.28
CA LEU A 42 -2.03 7.12 12.05
C LEU A 42 -3.35 6.56 11.50
N ALA A 43 -3.55 6.63 10.18
CA ALA A 43 -4.72 6.01 9.54
C ALA A 43 -4.81 4.50 9.85
N ALA A 44 -3.69 3.78 9.75
CA ALA A 44 -3.64 2.35 10.00
C ALA A 44 -3.96 1.99 11.46
N GLN A 45 -3.48 2.77 12.44
CA GLN A 45 -3.79 2.56 13.85
C GLN A 45 -5.29 2.74 14.15
N LEU A 46 -5.91 3.74 13.54
CA LEU A 46 -7.34 3.97 13.68
C LEU A 46 -8.15 2.88 12.96
N ALA A 47 -7.70 2.44 11.78
CA ALA A 47 -8.30 1.33 11.05
C ALA A 47 -8.24 0.01 11.84
N ASP A 48 -7.08 -0.30 12.44
CA ASP A 48 -6.89 -1.48 13.30
C ASP A 48 -7.88 -1.50 14.47
N ALA A 49 -8.16 -0.33 15.06
CA ALA A 49 -9.01 -0.24 16.24
C ALA A 49 -10.52 -0.28 15.93
N ASN A 50 -10.94 0.05 14.70
CA ASN A 50 -12.35 0.35 14.42
C ASN A 50 -12.94 -0.39 13.21
N PHE A 51 -12.12 -0.90 12.29
CA PHE A 51 -12.58 -1.35 10.96
C PHE A 51 -11.98 -2.70 10.53
N GLU A 52 -11.47 -3.50 11.48
CA GLU A 52 -10.81 -4.77 11.14
C GLU A 52 -11.73 -5.67 10.29
N GLY A 53 -11.21 -6.10 9.13
CA GLY A 53 -11.96 -6.96 8.19
C GLY A 53 -12.83 -6.21 7.18
N GLU A 54 -12.90 -4.88 7.26
CA GLU A 54 -13.64 -4.04 6.31
C GLU A 54 -12.75 -3.54 5.15
N ASP A 55 -13.38 -3.12 4.04
CA ASP A 55 -12.67 -2.61 2.87
C ASP A 55 -11.76 -1.41 3.20
N LEU A 56 -12.21 -0.50 4.08
CA LEU A 56 -11.41 0.64 4.52
C LEU A 56 -10.11 0.19 5.20
N TYR A 57 -10.18 -0.85 6.04
CA TYR A 57 -9.01 -1.41 6.70
C TYR A 57 -7.99 -1.95 5.69
N TYR A 58 -8.44 -2.75 4.72
CA TYR A 58 -7.53 -3.30 3.71
C TYR A 58 -6.97 -2.21 2.79
N TRP A 59 -7.78 -1.21 2.43
CA TRP A 59 -7.33 -0.07 1.63
C TRP A 59 -6.24 0.73 2.35
N VAL A 60 -6.46 1.08 3.63
CA VAL A 60 -5.48 1.81 4.45
C VAL A 60 -4.19 1.02 4.62
N LYS A 61 -4.29 -0.29 4.91
CA LYS A 61 -3.11 -1.16 5.02
C LYS A 61 -2.33 -1.25 3.70
N GLY A 62 -3.00 -1.21 2.55
CA GLY A 62 -2.36 -1.14 1.24
C GLY A 62 -1.50 0.13 1.07
N GLY A 63 -2.06 1.29 1.41
CA GLY A 63 -1.33 2.57 1.41
C GLY A 63 -0.16 2.58 2.39
N TYR A 64 -0.37 2.08 3.61
CA TYR A 64 0.68 1.98 4.63
C TYR A 64 1.84 1.07 4.19
N GLY A 65 1.53 -0.08 3.58
CA GLY A 65 2.54 -0.96 3.00
C GLY A 65 3.38 -0.29 1.92
N ALA A 66 2.77 0.56 1.08
CA ALA A 66 3.48 1.35 0.07
C ALA A 66 4.37 2.43 0.70
N ALA A 67 3.86 3.20 1.67
CA ALA A 67 4.65 4.22 2.36
C ALA A 67 5.87 3.64 3.11
N LEU A 68 5.73 2.45 3.71
CA LEU A 68 6.86 1.72 4.31
C LEU A 68 7.94 1.37 3.27
N HIS A 69 7.55 1.03 2.03
CA HIS A 69 8.51 0.79 0.97
C HIS A 69 9.28 2.06 0.60
N ASP A 70 8.60 3.19 0.50
CA ASP A 70 9.18 4.45 0.05
C ASP A 70 10.25 4.99 1.02
N VAL A 71 10.17 4.68 2.32
CA VAL A 71 11.22 4.99 3.31
C VAL A 71 12.26 3.88 3.50
N GLY A 72 12.24 2.82 2.68
CA GLY A 72 13.22 1.73 2.76
C GLY A 72 12.93 0.65 3.81
N ARG A 73 11.78 0.68 4.49
CA ARG A 73 11.35 -0.35 5.45
C ARG A 73 10.74 -1.57 4.74
N HIS A 74 11.55 -2.19 3.88
CA HIS A 74 11.08 -3.21 2.92
C HIS A 74 10.48 -4.46 3.58
N ARG A 75 11.03 -4.94 4.70
CA ARG A 75 10.48 -6.13 5.40
C ARG A 75 9.10 -5.86 5.99
N ASP A 76 8.91 -4.70 6.61
CA ASP A 76 7.62 -4.28 7.18
C ASP A 76 6.60 -4.05 6.06
N SER A 77 7.02 -3.41 4.96
CA SER A 77 6.22 -3.23 3.75
C SER A 77 5.73 -4.57 3.20
N ILE A 78 6.60 -5.59 3.10
CA ILE A 78 6.21 -6.93 2.65
C ILE A 78 5.20 -7.56 3.60
N ALA A 79 5.41 -7.48 4.92
CA ALA A 79 4.51 -8.07 5.90
C ALA A 79 3.09 -7.48 5.80
N VAL A 80 2.98 -6.14 5.78
CA VAL A 80 1.70 -5.43 5.66
C VAL A 80 1.05 -5.71 4.29
N SER A 81 1.82 -5.66 3.21
CA SER A 81 1.28 -5.85 1.86
C SER A 81 0.80 -7.28 1.62
N LYS A 82 1.43 -8.29 2.25
CA LYS A 82 0.94 -9.68 2.19
C LYS A 82 -0.43 -9.85 2.83
N LEU A 83 -0.72 -9.12 3.91
CA LEU A 83 -2.01 -9.14 4.59
C LEU A 83 -3.16 -8.70 3.67
N VAL A 84 -2.91 -7.69 2.83
CA VAL A 84 -3.95 -7.12 1.94
C VAL A 84 -3.95 -7.69 0.52
N ARG A 85 -2.96 -8.51 0.15
CA ARG A 85 -2.78 -8.96 -1.25
C ARG A 85 -4.01 -9.66 -1.82
N ALA A 86 -4.62 -10.56 -1.05
CA ALA A 86 -5.81 -11.29 -1.52
C ALA A 86 -6.97 -10.34 -1.83
N TRP A 87 -7.20 -9.37 -0.95
CA TRP A 87 -8.21 -8.33 -1.13
C TRP A 87 -7.92 -7.48 -2.38
N THR A 88 -6.70 -6.96 -2.55
CA THR A 88 -6.37 -6.16 -3.75
C THR A 88 -6.53 -6.96 -5.05
N LEU A 89 -6.17 -8.26 -5.05
CA LEU A 89 -6.33 -9.12 -6.23
C LEU A 89 -7.81 -9.37 -6.56
N SER A 90 -8.68 -9.52 -5.55
CA SER A 90 -10.13 -9.64 -5.78
C SER A 90 -10.73 -8.40 -6.44
N LEU A 91 -10.16 -7.22 -6.16
CA LEU A 91 -10.52 -5.95 -6.78
C LEU A 91 -9.80 -5.67 -8.11
N ARG A 92 -9.03 -6.64 -8.63
CA ARG A 92 -8.17 -6.50 -9.82
C ARG A 92 -7.17 -5.35 -9.74
N GLN A 93 -6.72 -5.00 -8.53
CA GLN A 93 -5.74 -3.96 -8.28
C GLN A 93 -4.34 -4.56 -8.02
N PRO A 94 -3.28 -4.07 -8.68
CA PRO A 94 -1.95 -4.65 -8.54
C PRO A 94 -1.18 -4.17 -7.31
N LEU A 95 -1.69 -3.17 -6.57
CA LEU A 95 -0.94 -2.39 -5.57
C LEU A 95 -0.12 -3.26 -4.61
N ALA A 96 -0.75 -4.20 -3.90
CA ALA A 96 -0.05 -5.01 -2.91
C ALA A 96 1.02 -5.92 -3.53
N SER A 97 0.70 -6.60 -4.64
CA SER A 97 1.68 -7.45 -5.35
C SER A 97 2.84 -6.62 -5.89
N MET A 98 2.56 -5.43 -6.44
CA MET A 98 3.59 -4.50 -6.90
C MET A 98 4.50 -4.05 -5.75
N THR A 99 3.93 -3.65 -4.62
CA THR A 99 4.69 -3.22 -3.44
C THR A 99 5.56 -4.35 -2.88
N ILE A 100 5.03 -5.57 -2.78
CA ILE A 100 5.81 -6.75 -2.33
C ILE A 100 6.98 -7.00 -3.29
N ALA A 101 6.72 -7.03 -4.60
CA ALA A 101 7.75 -7.25 -5.61
C ALA A 101 8.85 -6.18 -5.54
N ARG A 102 8.47 -4.89 -5.50
CA ARG A 102 9.43 -3.77 -5.37
C ARG A 102 10.29 -3.89 -4.12
N SER A 103 9.70 -4.29 -2.99
CA SER A 103 10.43 -4.47 -1.73
C SER A 103 11.40 -5.66 -1.76
N TYR A 104 11.02 -6.80 -2.34
CA TYR A 104 11.95 -7.92 -2.52
C TYR A 104 13.10 -7.58 -3.47
N LEU A 105 12.81 -6.89 -4.57
CA LEU A 105 13.84 -6.43 -5.51
C LEU A 105 14.82 -5.46 -4.84
N ALA A 106 14.33 -4.54 -4.01
CA ALA A 106 15.17 -3.61 -3.26
C ALA A 106 16.09 -4.32 -2.23
N LEU A 107 15.64 -5.45 -1.68
CA LEU A 107 16.43 -6.31 -0.79
C LEU A 107 17.42 -7.22 -1.54
N GLY A 108 17.41 -7.24 -2.88
CA GLY A 108 18.22 -8.16 -3.68
C GLY A 108 17.66 -9.60 -3.73
N GLU A 109 16.41 -9.81 -3.29
CA GLU A 109 15.74 -11.11 -3.21
C GLU A 109 14.84 -11.34 -4.43
N ALA A 110 15.40 -11.25 -5.63
CA ALA A 110 14.62 -11.21 -6.88
C ALA A 110 13.68 -12.43 -7.05
N GLU A 111 14.13 -13.63 -6.69
CA GLU A 111 13.32 -14.84 -6.84
C GLU A 111 12.03 -14.80 -6.01
N ASN A 112 12.07 -14.19 -4.82
CA ASN A 112 10.90 -13.99 -3.98
C ASN A 112 9.91 -12.98 -4.59
N ALA A 113 10.37 -12.08 -5.47
CA ALA A 113 9.53 -11.11 -6.15
C ALA A 113 8.72 -11.72 -7.31
N TYR A 114 9.18 -12.83 -7.90
CA TYR A 114 8.63 -13.38 -9.15
C TYR A 114 7.14 -13.68 -9.14
N PRO A 115 6.57 -14.42 -8.16
CA PRO A 115 5.13 -14.67 -8.14
C PRO A 115 4.31 -13.37 -8.08
N HIS A 116 4.85 -12.35 -7.42
CA HIS A 116 4.20 -11.05 -7.30
C HIS A 116 4.31 -10.22 -8.59
N ILE A 117 5.43 -10.29 -9.30
CA ILE A 117 5.58 -9.70 -10.64
C ILE A 117 4.60 -10.35 -11.62
N GLN A 118 4.43 -11.68 -11.56
CA GLN A 118 3.47 -12.41 -12.38
C GLN A 118 2.02 -11.98 -12.10
N ASP A 119 1.66 -11.71 -10.85
CA ASP A 119 0.36 -11.14 -10.52
C ASP A 119 0.16 -9.76 -11.14
N VAL A 120 1.15 -8.88 -11.01
CA VAL A 120 1.07 -7.53 -11.58
C VAL A 120 0.91 -7.63 -13.09
N HIS A 121 1.75 -8.42 -13.77
CA HIS A 121 1.65 -8.63 -15.22
C HIS A 121 0.30 -9.22 -15.63
N ARG A 122 -0.29 -10.14 -14.85
CA ARG A 122 -1.64 -10.69 -15.14
C ARG A 122 -2.72 -9.59 -15.12
N LEU A 123 -2.52 -8.54 -14.33
CA LEU A 123 -3.48 -7.44 -14.19
C LEU A 123 -3.27 -6.31 -15.20
N VAL A 124 -2.01 -5.95 -15.49
CA VAL A 124 -1.68 -4.76 -16.31
C VAL A 124 -0.95 -5.07 -17.63
N GLY A 125 -0.63 -6.33 -17.90
CA GLY A 125 0.12 -6.74 -19.09
C GLY A 125 1.53 -6.12 -19.13
N ASP A 126 1.95 -5.68 -20.32
CA ASP A 126 3.29 -5.13 -20.56
C ASP A 126 3.56 -3.80 -19.83
N GLU A 127 2.52 -3.13 -19.32
CA GLU A 127 2.68 -1.95 -18.44
C GLU A 127 3.47 -2.28 -17.17
N VAL A 128 3.60 -3.57 -16.82
CA VAL A 128 4.45 -4.05 -15.73
C VAL A 128 5.86 -3.45 -15.82
N PHE A 129 6.46 -3.31 -17.01
CA PHE A 129 7.81 -2.76 -17.13
C PHE A 129 7.91 -1.27 -16.74
N GLY A 130 6.80 -0.52 -16.80
CA GLY A 130 6.72 0.87 -16.36
C GLY A 130 6.49 1.05 -14.86
N LEU A 131 6.10 -0.01 -14.15
CA LEU A 131 5.78 0.03 -12.71
C LEU A 131 6.98 -0.26 -11.80
N PHE A 132 8.14 -0.60 -12.38
CA PHE A 132 9.37 -0.91 -11.67
C PHE A 132 10.53 -0.06 -12.19
N ASP A 133 11.55 0.13 -11.35
CA ASP A 133 12.80 0.76 -11.78
C ASP A 133 13.43 -0.03 -12.94
N ARG A 134 13.94 0.71 -13.94
CA ARG A 134 14.60 0.15 -15.13
C ARG A 134 15.73 -0.82 -14.79
N ARG A 135 16.38 -0.67 -13.64
CA ARG A 135 17.44 -1.58 -13.17
C ARG A 135 16.95 -3.03 -12.98
N TYR A 136 15.65 -3.24 -12.79
CA TYR A 136 15.05 -4.56 -12.57
C TYR A 136 14.46 -5.21 -13.81
N VAL A 137 14.60 -4.62 -15.01
CA VAL A 137 14.03 -5.18 -16.25
C VAL A 137 14.47 -6.63 -16.50
N ALA A 138 15.71 -6.98 -16.19
CA ALA A 138 16.20 -8.35 -16.32
C ALA A 138 15.45 -9.32 -15.39
N ASP A 139 15.19 -8.93 -14.15
CA ASP A 139 14.48 -9.74 -13.18
C ASP A 139 12.99 -9.87 -13.51
N ILE A 140 12.37 -8.81 -14.05
CA ILE A 140 10.99 -8.87 -14.55
C ILE A 140 10.90 -9.87 -15.71
N ARG A 141 11.80 -9.81 -16.69
CA ARG A 141 11.83 -10.78 -17.81
C ARG A 141 12.01 -12.21 -17.32
N ARG A 142 12.87 -12.44 -16.33
CA ARG A 142 13.06 -13.77 -15.72
C ARG A 142 11.76 -14.25 -15.06
N ALA A 143 11.11 -13.41 -14.26
CA ALA A 143 9.84 -13.74 -13.62
C ALA A 143 8.76 -14.18 -14.62
N LEU A 144 8.69 -13.52 -15.78
CA LEU A 144 7.70 -13.81 -16.83
C LEU A 144 8.07 -15.02 -17.70
N ALA A 145 9.34 -15.42 -17.74
CA ALA A 145 9.78 -16.61 -18.47
C ALA A 145 9.54 -17.92 -17.69
N ILE A 146 9.34 -17.84 -16.37
CA ILE A 146 9.02 -19.00 -15.53
C ILE A 146 7.61 -19.47 -15.85
N LYS A 147 7.48 -20.69 -16.34
CA LYS A 147 6.18 -21.33 -16.56
C LYS A 147 5.52 -21.58 -15.19
N ALA A 148 4.28 -21.12 -15.06
CA ALA A 148 3.41 -21.45 -13.92
C ALA A 148 3.00 -22.93 -13.95
#